data_AF-A0A286ER16-F1
#
_entry.id   AF-A0A286ER16-F1
#
_cell.length_a   1.000
_cell.length_b   1.000
_cell.length_c   1.000
_cell.angle_alpha   90.00
_cell.angle_beta   90.00
_cell.angle_gamma   90.00
#
_symmetry.space_group_name_H-M   'P 1'
#
loop_
_entity.id
_entity.type
_entity.pdbx_description
1 polymer ?
#
loop_
_entity_poly.entity_id
_entity_poly.type
_entity_poly.pdbx_seq_one_letter_code
_entity_poly.pdbx_strand_id
1 'polypeptide(L)'
;MSAPMGFGPGGINCDDVIKDVFLYLDDESDAAMRNRIRDHLDDCGPCLRQFGIEQDVKSLIARCCGADVAPSGLRNRIRVRITEISVEIAHSEYLPE
;
A
#
# COMPACT_ATOMS: atom_id res chain seq x y z
N MET A 1 11.26 17.67 26.34
CA MET A 1 12.34 16.65 26.41
C MET A 1 12.11 15.72 25.22
N SER A 2 12.71 16.05 24.09
CA SER A 2 12.58 15.29 22.84
C SER A 2 13.45 14.03 22.97
N ALA A 3 12.84 12.86 22.80
CA ALA A 3 13.57 11.59 22.84
C ALA A 3 14.67 11.57 21.75
N PRO A 4 15.82 10.93 22.00
CA PRO A 4 16.88 10.83 21.02
C PRO A 4 16.36 10.10 19.78
N MET A 5 16.62 10.68 18.60
CA MET A 5 16.43 10.06 17.28
C MET A 5 17.34 8.84 17.19
N GLY A 6 16.92 7.72 17.77
CA GLY A 6 17.64 6.47 17.80
C GLY A 6 17.05 5.50 16.79
N PHE A 7 17.93 4.76 16.11
CA PHE A 7 17.58 3.53 15.39
C PHE A 7 16.69 2.69 16.29
N GLY A 8 15.41 2.57 15.94
CA GLY A 8 14.49 1.74 16.69
C GLY A 8 14.80 0.26 16.45
N PRO A 9 14.22 -0.62 17.27
CA PRO A 9 14.15 -2.05 16.96
C PRO A 9 13.69 -2.26 15.50
N GLY A 10 14.32 -3.21 14.80
CA GLY A 10 14.17 -3.41 13.34
C GLY A 10 15.20 -2.69 12.46
N GLY A 11 16.13 -1.91 13.05
CA GLY A 11 17.25 -1.31 12.33
C GLY A 11 16.87 -0.15 11.39
N ILE A 12 15.67 0.42 11.57
CA ILE A 12 15.16 1.56 10.82
C ILE A 12 14.74 2.68 11.77
N ASN A 13 14.83 3.93 11.31
CA ASN A 13 14.49 5.10 12.12
C ASN A 13 12.97 5.30 12.14
N CYS A 14 12.45 5.86 13.24
CA CYS A 14 11.05 6.22 13.37
C CYS A 14 10.58 7.14 12.22
N ASP A 15 11.41 8.10 11.81
CA ASP A 15 11.09 9.00 10.71
C ASP A 15 10.91 8.28 9.37
N ASP A 16 11.66 7.20 9.14
CA ASP A 16 11.57 6.42 7.91
C ASP A 16 10.33 5.52 7.94
N VAL A 17 10.04 4.91 9.10
CA VAL A 17 8.80 4.13 9.33
C VAL A 17 7.55 4.95 9.07
N ILE A 18 7.50 6.19 9.58
CA ILE A 18 6.34 7.06 9.41
C ILE A 18 6.19 7.57 7.98
N LYS A 19 7.28 7.80 7.25
CA LYS A 19 7.21 8.14 5.81
C LYS A 19 6.61 6.99 4.99
N ASP A 20 7.01 5.77 5.29
CA ASP A 20 6.65 4.58 4.52
C ASP A 20 5.35 3.91 5.02
N VAL A 21 4.71 4.48 6.06
CA VAL A 21 3.52 3.92 6.69
C VAL A 21 2.34 3.80 5.71
N PHE A 22 2.22 4.71 4.74
CA PHE A 22 1.17 4.68 3.72
C PHE A 22 1.36 3.52 2.76
N LEU A 23 2.60 3.30 2.28
CA LEU A 23 2.93 2.17 1.42
C LEU A 23 2.68 0.84 2.14
N TYR A 24 2.96 0.78 3.44
CA TYR A 24 2.65 -0.37 4.26
C TYR A 24 1.12 -0.58 4.42
N LEU A 25 0.35 0.49 4.67
CA LEU A 25 -1.11 0.44 4.79
C LEU A 25 -1.82 0.07 3.48
N ASP A 26 -1.29 0.48 2.34
CA ASP A 26 -1.81 0.21 0.99
C ASP A 26 -1.35 -1.13 0.40
N ASP A 27 -0.50 -1.87 1.13
CA ASP A 27 0.14 -3.11 0.68
C ASP A 27 1.08 -2.93 -0.54
N GLU A 28 1.55 -1.71 -0.76
CA GLU A 28 2.45 -1.31 -1.86
C GLU A 28 3.94 -1.44 -1.49
N SER A 29 4.25 -1.91 -0.29
CA SER A 29 5.62 -2.18 0.15
C SER A 29 6.11 -3.58 -0.25
N ASP A 30 7.42 -3.72 -0.52
CA ASP A 30 8.04 -5.03 -0.69
C ASP A 30 8.03 -5.85 0.61
N ALA A 31 8.26 -7.16 0.52
CA ALA A 31 8.21 -8.05 1.67
C ALA A 31 9.28 -7.74 2.74
N ALA A 32 10.45 -7.24 2.34
CA ALA A 32 11.52 -6.91 3.28
C ALA A 32 11.17 -5.66 4.09
N MET A 33 10.66 -4.61 3.44
CA MET A 33 10.19 -3.38 4.05
C MET A 33 9.00 -3.65 4.97
N ARG A 34 8.03 -4.44 4.51
CA ARG A 34 6.86 -4.85 5.31
C ARG A 34 7.28 -5.48 6.64
N ASN A 35 8.25 -6.39 6.60
CA ASN A 35 8.75 -7.04 7.82
C ASN A 35 9.46 -6.05 8.75
N ARG A 36 10.33 -5.18 8.23
CA ARG A 36 11.04 -4.18 9.07
C ARG A 36 10.09 -3.19 9.73
N ILE A 37 9.09 -2.69 9.00
CA ILE A 37 8.07 -1.79 9.54
C ILE A 37 7.28 -2.51 10.64
N ARG A 38 6.85 -3.75 10.39
CA ARG A 38 6.14 -4.55 11.39
C ARG A 38 6.97 -4.75 12.67
N ASP A 39 8.20 -5.21 12.53
CA ASP A 39 9.09 -5.46 13.67
C ASP A 39 9.35 -4.15 14.47
N HIS A 40 9.45 -3.00 13.79
CA HIS A 40 9.54 -1.70 14.45
C HIS A 40 8.25 -1.32 15.19
N LEU A 41 7.08 -1.51 14.57
CA LEU A 41 5.79 -1.18 15.19
C LEU A 41 5.50 -2.05 16.42
N ASP A 42 5.95 -3.32 16.42
CA ASP A 42 5.80 -4.24 17.55
C ASP A 42 6.56 -3.75 18.79
N ASP A 43 7.72 -3.12 18.59
CA ASP A 43 8.59 -2.69 19.69
C ASP A 43 8.54 -1.17 19.97
N CYS A 44 7.96 -0.35 19.08
CA CYS A 44 7.92 1.12 19.17
C CYS A 44 6.50 1.66 19.36
N GLY A 45 6.08 1.78 20.62
CA GLY A 45 4.76 2.32 21.01
C GLY A 45 4.40 3.71 20.43
N PRO A 46 5.32 4.69 20.32
CA PRO A 46 5.04 5.96 19.66
C PRO A 46 4.67 5.81 18.18
N CYS A 47 5.41 5.00 17.41
CA CYS A 47 5.13 4.75 16.01
C CYS A 47 3.83 3.96 15.83
N LEU A 48 3.56 2.99 16.71
CA LEU A 48 2.31 2.24 16.72
C LEU A 48 1.09 3.14 16.91
N ARG A 49 1.18 4.16 17.79
CA ARG A 49 0.10 5.14 17.96
C ARG A 49 -0.14 5.96 16.69
N GLN A 50 0.92 6.44 16.03
CA GLN A 50 0.76 7.20 14.79
C GLN A 50 0.18 6.32 13.69
N PHE A 51 0.69 5.10 13.52
CA PHE A 51 0.15 4.11 12.59
C PHE A 51 -1.36 3.88 12.82
N GLY A 52 -1.79 3.72 14.06
CA GLY A 52 -3.20 3.53 14.40
C GLY A 52 -4.08 4.71 13.96
N ILE A 53 -3.60 5.95 14.12
CA ILE A 53 -4.32 7.15 13.65
C ILE A 53 -4.48 7.12 12.12
N GLU A 54 -3.40 6.84 11.37
CA GLU A 54 -3.46 6.76 9.91
C GLU A 54 -4.42 5.66 9.44
N GLN A 55 -4.41 4.50 10.12
CA GLN A 55 -5.34 3.40 9.85
C GLN A 55 -6.80 3.81 10.08
N ASP A 56 -7.09 4.50 11.18
CA ASP A 56 -8.43 4.98 11.50
C ASP A 56 -8.92 6.02 10.48
N VAL A 57 -8.04 6.94 10.06
CA VAL A 57 -8.34 7.93 9.02
C VAL A 57 -8.64 7.23 7.69
N LYS A 58 -7.82 6.27 7.27
CA LYS A 58 -8.04 5.49 6.05
C LYS A 58 -9.38 4.73 6.11
N SER A 59 -9.70 4.11 7.24
CA SER A 59 -10.97 3.42 7.49
C SER A 59 -12.17 4.38 7.39
N LEU A 60 -12.05 5.58 7.97
CA LEU A 60 -13.07 6.61 7.90
C LEU A 60 -13.33 7.05 6.46
N ILE A 61 -12.27 7.32 5.69
CA ILE A 61 -12.37 7.69 4.26
C ILE A 61 -13.03 6.58 3.46
N ALA A 62 -12.61 5.32 3.64
CA ALA A 62 -13.22 4.19 2.95
C ALA A 62 -14.72 4.07 3.24
N ARG A 63 -15.15 4.33 4.48
CA ARG A 63 -16.57 4.29 4.85
C ARG A 63 -17.38 5.46 4.30
N CYS A 64 -16.83 6.67 4.33
CA CYS A 64 -17.54 7.89 3.94
C CYS A 64 -17.53 8.13 2.42
N CYS A 65 -16.46 7.70 1.74
CA CYS A 65 -16.18 8.05 0.34
C CYS A 65 -15.94 6.81 -0.55
N GLY A 66 -15.83 5.60 0.02
CA GLY A 66 -15.53 4.37 -0.74
C GLY A 66 -16.74 3.66 -1.34
N ALA A 67 -17.96 4.18 -1.12
CA ALA A 67 -19.20 3.59 -1.61
C ALA A 67 -19.58 4.01 -3.04
N ASP A 68 -18.78 4.87 -3.68
CA ASP A 68 -19.03 5.29 -5.06
C ASP A 68 -18.80 4.13 -6.03
N VAL A 69 -19.89 3.57 -6.53
CA VAL A 69 -19.85 2.49 -7.52
C VAL A 69 -19.44 3.09 -8.86
N ALA A 70 -18.31 2.63 -9.39
CA ALA A 70 -17.85 3.01 -10.73
C ALA A 70 -18.99 2.82 -11.77
N PRO A 71 -19.27 3.83 -12.62
CA PRO A 71 -20.32 3.72 -13.63
C PRO A 71 -20.15 2.49 -14.53
N SER A 72 -21.26 1.83 -14.87
CA SER A 72 -21.25 0.61 -15.69
C SER A 72 -20.56 0.80 -17.04
N GLY A 73 -20.72 1.96 -17.67
CA GLY A 73 -20.02 2.32 -18.92
C GLY A 73 -18.50 2.33 -18.78
N LEU A 74 -17.96 2.83 -17.67
CA LEU A 74 -16.52 2.81 -17.40
C LEU A 74 -16.03 1.38 -17.19
N ARG A 75 -16.76 0.58 -16.39
CA ARG A 75 -16.44 -0.83 -16.15
C ARG A 75 -16.40 -1.64 -17.45
N ASN A 76 -17.37 -1.43 -18.36
CA ASN A 76 -17.40 -2.12 -19.64
C ASN A 76 -16.22 -1.73 -20.53
N ARG A 77 -15.89 -0.43 -20.62
CA ARG A 77 -14.73 0.05 -21.38
C ARG A 77 -13.43 -0.54 -20.87
N ILE A 78 -13.23 -0.57 -19.55
CA ILE A 78 -12.03 -1.17 -18.94
C ILE A 78 -11.92 -2.64 -19.29
N ARG A 79 -13.02 -3.41 -19.16
CA ARG A 79 -13.03 -4.84 -19.52
C ARG A 79 -12.65 -5.08 -20.97
N VAL A 80 -13.24 -4.32 -21.91
CA VAL A 80 -12.92 -4.44 -23.34
C VAL A 80 -11.43 -4.20 -23.58
N ARG A 81 -10.86 -3.11 -23.03
CA ARG A 81 -9.43 -2.78 -23.21
C ARG A 81 -8.50 -3.84 -22.61
N ILE A 82 -8.83 -4.39 -21.44
CA ILE A 82 -8.04 -5.47 -20.82
C ILE A 82 -8.08 -6.72 -21.71
N THR A 83 -9.25 -7.10 -22.23
CA THR A 83 -9.38 -8.25 -23.14
C THR A 83 -8.59 -8.05 -24.43
N GLU A 84 -8.67 -6.88 -25.06
CA GLU A 84 -7.89 -6.55 -26.27
C GLU A 84 -6.38 -6.73 -26.03
N ILE A 85 -5.85 -6.12 -24.98
CA ILE A 85 -4.43 -6.21 -24.62
C ILE A 85 -4.02 -7.67 -24.34
N SER A 86 -4.87 -8.42 -23.65
CA SER A 86 -4.60 -9.84 -23.33
C SER A 86 -4.51 -10.70 -24.59
N VAL A 87 -5.35 -10.43 -25.60
CA VAL A 87 -5.32 -11.13 -26.89
C VAL A 87 -4.09 -10.73 -27.70
N GLU A 88 -3.70 -9.44 -27.70
CA GLU A 88 -2.48 -8.97 -28.38
C GLU A 88 -1.21 -9.62 -27.82
N ILE A 89 -1.10 -9.73 -26.50
CA ILE A 89 0.04 -10.39 -25.83
C ILE A 89 0.09 -11.88 -26.23
N ALA A 90 -1.04 -12.59 -26.15
CA ALA A 90 -1.11 -14.00 -26.53
C ALA A 90 -0.79 -14.24 -28.03
N HIS A 91 -1.14 -13.29 -28.91
CA HIS A 91 -0.82 -13.39 -30.34
C HIS A 91 0.66 -13.08 -30.62
N SER A 92 1.29 -12.18 -29.85
CA SER A 92 2.72 -11.89 -29.96
C SER A 92 3.60 -13.08 -29.54
N GLU A 93 3.13 -13.92 -28.60
CA GLU A 93 3.83 -15.13 -28.16
C GLU A 93 3.72 -16.29 -29.18
N TYR A 94 2.79 -16.22 -30.14
CA TYR A 94 2.56 -17.27 -31.13
C TYR A 94 3.26 -17.03 -32.48
N LEU A 95 4.18 -16.08 -32.60
CA LEU A 95 4.99 -15.94 -33.82
C LEU A 95 6.07 -17.03 -33.86
N PRO A 96 6.01 -18.02 -34.78
CA PRO A 96 7.13 -18.92 -35.01
C PRO A 96 8.26 -18.13 -35.69
N GLU A 97 9.51 -18.39 -35.27
CA GLU A 97 10.71 -17.97 -36.03
C GLU A 97 10.73 -18.59 -37.44
#